data_AF-A0A5T5FZX5-F1
#
_entry.id   AF-A0A5T5FZX5-F1
#
_cell.length_a   1.000
_cell.length_b   1.000
_cell.length_c   1.000
_cell.angle_alpha   90.00
_cell.angle_beta   90.00
_cell.angle_gamma   90.00
#
_symmetry.space_group_name_H-M   'P 1'
#
loop_
_entity.id
_entity.type
_entity.pdbx_description
1 polymer ?
#
loop_
_entity_poly.entity_id
_entity_poly.type
_entity_poly.pdbx_seq_one_letter_code
_entity_poly.pdbx_strand_id
1 'polypeptide(L)'
;MSGTNPVFLVRKAKKSSGQKDAVLWCSDDFEAANATLDYLLIKSGAKLKDYFKAVATNFPVVNELPPEGELSLTFCDYYQLAKDNMTWTQIPGVTLPSSEAAAAARQHIVDGVDTETGEVLEDHTENFGNESNSPAQATAPAPELTVVATMPLRHRVLAQYIGEGEYLYHVDASQKKEILRLEMDTDNSYVQNLLLAAENVEAFKKAIEHDIHKIVNAVKKIFPVDGKTPELATVIQFLKTWFETEHIDRGLLVKEWAK
;
A
#
# COMPACT_ATOMS: atom_id res chain seq x y z
N MET A 1 5.91 20.19 1.74
CA MET A 1 6.49 19.08 2.53
C MET A 1 6.00 19.21 3.95
N SER A 2 4.75 18.86 4.21
CA SER A 2 4.31 18.64 5.59
C SER A 2 4.67 17.18 5.87
N GLY A 3 5.90 16.95 6.35
CA GLY A 3 6.35 15.61 6.73
C GLY A 3 5.50 15.13 7.90
N THR A 4 4.51 14.29 7.62
CA THR A 4 3.72 13.67 8.68
C THR A 4 4.60 12.61 9.32
N ASN A 5 5.04 12.87 10.55
CA ASN A 5 5.79 11.88 11.33
C ASN A 5 4.90 10.63 11.52
N PRO A 6 5.46 9.41 11.43
CA PRO A 6 4.68 8.20 11.61
C PRO A 6 4.02 8.18 12.99
N VAL A 7 2.75 7.78 13.02
CA VAL A 7 1.94 7.76 14.24
C VAL A 7 1.85 6.34 14.74
N PHE A 8 2.25 6.13 16.00
CA PHE A 8 2.13 4.85 16.69
C PHE A 8 0.99 4.93 17.70
N LEU A 9 -0.09 4.19 17.45
CA LEU A 9 -1.30 4.19 18.26
C LEU A 9 -1.41 2.94 19.12
N VAL A 10 -1.89 3.14 20.33
CA VAL A 10 -2.31 2.07 21.23
C VAL A 10 -3.74 2.29 21.71
N ARG A 11 -4.52 1.21 21.72
CA ARG A 11 -5.81 1.12 22.39
C ARG A 11 -5.74 0.07 23.48
N LYS A 12 -5.81 0.53 24.72
CA LYS A 12 -5.88 -0.35 25.88
C LYS A 12 -7.26 -1.01 25.94
N ALA A 13 -7.29 -2.31 26.12
CA ALA A 13 -8.51 -3.04 26.41
C ALA A 13 -8.96 -2.77 27.85
N LYS A 14 -10.28 -2.78 28.08
CA LYS A 14 -10.84 -2.74 29.42
C LYS A 14 -10.61 -4.09 30.08
N LYS A 15 -10.14 -4.11 31.32
CA LYS A 15 -9.94 -5.36 32.09
C LYS A 15 -11.19 -6.25 32.14
N SER A 16 -12.39 -5.66 32.08
CA SER A 16 -13.67 -6.37 32.07
C SER A 16 -14.01 -7.09 30.76
N SER A 17 -13.34 -6.79 29.64
CA SER A 17 -13.64 -7.41 28.34
C SER A 17 -12.85 -8.68 28.07
N GLY A 18 -11.76 -8.93 28.81
CA GLY A 18 -10.85 -10.05 28.56
C GLY A 18 -10.05 -9.93 27.26
N GLN A 19 -10.16 -8.81 26.55
CA GLN A 19 -9.44 -8.56 25.30
C GLN A 19 -7.98 -8.15 25.55
N LYS A 20 -7.12 -8.40 24.56
CA LYS A 20 -5.75 -7.88 24.55
C LYS A 20 -5.70 -6.42 24.09
N ASP A 21 -4.70 -5.69 24.57
CA ASP A 21 -4.37 -4.36 24.07
C ASP A 21 -4.01 -4.43 22.59
N ALA A 22 -4.40 -3.38 21.86
CA ALA A 22 -4.26 -3.31 20.43
C ALA A 22 -3.31 -2.18 20.04
N VAL A 23 -2.43 -2.46 19.09
CA VAL A 23 -1.43 -1.52 18.60
C VAL A 23 -1.45 -1.50 17.08
N LEU A 24 -1.32 -0.31 16.51
CA LEU A 24 -1.18 -0.08 15.07
C LEU A 24 -0.28 1.13 14.85
N TRP A 25 0.52 1.08 13.80
CA TRP A 25 1.24 2.25 13.33
C TRP A 25 1.07 2.42 11.83
N CYS A 26 1.07 3.66 11.39
CA CYS A 26 1.14 4.02 9.98
C CYS A 26 1.72 5.43 9.80
N SER A 27 2.15 5.71 8.59
CA SER A 27 2.72 6.98 8.16
C SER A 27 1.64 7.99 7.72
N ASP A 28 0.48 7.96 8.38
CA ASP A 28 -0.66 8.87 8.15
C ASP A 28 -0.85 9.85 9.31
N ASP A 29 -1.84 10.74 9.20
CA ASP A 29 -2.27 11.55 10.33
C ASP A 29 -3.00 10.71 11.41
N PHE A 30 -3.10 11.27 12.61
CA PHE A 30 -3.70 10.60 13.76
C PHE A 30 -5.13 10.11 13.52
N GLU A 31 -5.94 10.88 12.77
CA GLU A 31 -7.35 10.56 12.56
C GLU A 31 -7.49 9.36 11.61
N ALA A 32 -6.71 9.35 10.52
CA ALA A 32 -6.65 8.23 9.58
C ALA A 32 -6.12 6.94 10.23
N ALA A 33 -5.05 7.05 11.02
CA ALA A 33 -4.49 5.94 11.78
C ALA A 33 -5.52 5.37 12.79
N ASN A 34 -6.23 6.25 13.48
CA ASN A 34 -7.24 5.87 14.47
C ASN A 34 -8.46 5.19 13.81
N ALA A 35 -8.92 5.69 12.67
CA ALA A 35 -9.99 5.07 11.90
C ALA A 35 -9.62 3.65 11.40
N THR A 36 -8.37 3.49 10.97
CA THR A 36 -7.84 2.18 10.52
C THR A 36 -7.78 1.19 11.69
N LEU A 37 -7.26 1.63 12.85
CA LEU A 37 -7.25 0.83 14.07
C LEU A 37 -8.67 0.42 14.50
N ASP A 38 -9.64 1.32 14.40
CA ASP A 38 -11.05 1.04 14.69
C ASP A 38 -11.64 -0.04 13.77
N TYR A 39 -11.42 0.12 12.47
CA TYR A 39 -11.88 -0.83 11.46
C TYR A 39 -11.30 -2.23 11.70
N LEU A 40 -9.99 -2.34 11.95
CA LEU A 40 -9.34 -3.63 12.13
C LEU A 40 -9.76 -4.31 13.43
N LEU A 41 -9.97 -3.55 14.51
CA LEU A 41 -10.54 -4.08 15.74
C LEU A 41 -11.93 -4.67 15.51
N ILE A 42 -12.81 -3.95 14.80
CA ILE A 42 -14.15 -4.46 14.47
C ILE A 42 -14.05 -5.71 13.59
N LYS A 43 -13.18 -5.70 12.58
CA LYS A 43 -12.95 -6.83 11.67
C LYS A 43 -12.45 -8.08 12.40
N SER A 44 -11.64 -7.91 13.44
CA SER A 44 -11.19 -9.02 14.30
C SER A 44 -12.28 -9.59 15.23
N GLY A 45 -13.49 -9.02 15.19
CA GLY A 45 -14.61 -9.39 16.06
C GLY A 45 -14.62 -8.67 17.42
N ALA A 46 -13.69 -7.75 17.64
CA ALA A 46 -13.62 -6.95 18.86
C ALA A 46 -14.62 -5.80 18.82
N LYS A 47 -15.20 -5.43 19.97
CA LYS A 47 -16.14 -4.30 20.06
C LYS A 47 -15.41 -3.07 20.56
N LEU A 48 -15.52 -1.94 19.85
CA LEU A 48 -14.82 -0.71 20.24
C LEU A 48 -15.12 -0.23 21.67
N LYS A 49 -16.34 -0.51 22.17
CA LYS A 49 -16.74 -0.19 23.55
C LYS A 49 -15.91 -0.92 24.62
N ASP A 50 -15.25 -2.01 24.25
CA ASP A 50 -14.41 -2.82 25.11
C ASP A 50 -12.97 -2.28 25.21
N TYR A 51 -12.66 -1.21 24.46
CA TYR A 51 -11.38 -0.53 24.45
C TYR A 51 -11.53 0.92 24.93
N PHE A 52 -10.42 1.50 25.39
CA PHE A 52 -10.30 2.93 25.60
C PHE A 52 -10.00 3.64 24.26
N LYS A 53 -10.06 4.98 24.27
CA LYS A 53 -9.67 5.79 23.10
C LYS A 53 -8.22 5.51 22.71
N ALA A 54 -7.93 5.61 21.42
CA ALA A 54 -6.55 5.53 20.95
C ALA A 54 -5.69 6.64 21.54
N VAL A 55 -4.47 6.30 21.90
CA VAL A 55 -3.45 7.23 22.36
C VAL A 55 -2.26 7.10 21.42
N ALA A 56 -1.77 8.23 20.92
CA ALA A 56 -0.51 8.29 20.20
C ALA A 56 0.66 8.30 21.20
N THR A 57 1.66 7.47 20.92
CA THR A 57 2.86 7.31 21.74
C THR A 57 4.11 7.58 20.90
N ASN A 58 5.28 7.66 21.52
CA ASN A 58 6.54 7.74 20.78
C ASN A 58 6.72 6.47 19.93
N PHE A 59 7.27 6.64 18.73
CA PHE A 59 7.52 5.52 17.82
C PHE A 59 8.63 4.61 18.39
N PRO A 60 8.36 3.32 18.67
CA PRO A 60 9.37 2.41 19.19
C PRO A 60 10.39 2.06 18.09
N VAL A 61 11.68 2.08 18.43
CA VAL A 61 12.75 1.59 17.53
C VAL A 61 13.11 0.16 17.94
N VAL A 62 12.30 -0.81 17.50
CA VAL A 62 12.43 -2.23 17.86
C VAL A 62 12.25 -3.12 16.63
N ASN A 63 12.83 -4.32 16.66
CA ASN A 63 12.76 -5.26 15.52
C ASN A 63 11.40 -5.95 15.39
N GLU A 64 10.64 -6.05 16.48
CA GLU A 64 9.37 -6.77 16.56
C GLU A 64 8.14 -5.86 16.32
N LEU A 65 8.31 -4.82 15.49
CA LEU A 65 7.18 -3.98 15.09
C LEU A 65 6.25 -4.79 14.19
N PRO A 66 4.92 -4.68 14.36
CA PRO A 66 4.00 -5.24 13.38
C PRO A 66 4.20 -4.57 12.02
N PRO A 67 3.77 -5.19 10.91
CA PRO A 67 3.74 -4.52 9.62
C PRO A 67 2.92 -3.22 9.68
N GLU A 68 3.28 -2.26 8.83
CA GLU A 68 2.57 -0.98 8.75
C GLU A 68 1.10 -1.19 8.42
N GLY A 69 0.21 -0.52 9.15
CA GLY A 69 -1.23 -0.63 8.97
C GLY A 69 -1.84 -1.97 9.44
N GLU A 70 -1.05 -2.89 10.00
CA GLU A 70 -1.58 -4.12 10.59
C GLU A 70 -1.86 -3.98 12.09
N LEU A 71 -2.97 -4.59 12.51
CA LEU A 71 -3.36 -4.67 13.92
C LEU A 71 -2.50 -5.71 14.62
N SER A 72 -1.74 -5.28 15.62
CA SER A 72 -1.08 -6.18 16.56
C SER A 72 -1.83 -6.29 17.87
N LEU A 73 -2.11 -7.53 18.29
CA LEU A 73 -2.61 -7.87 19.61
C LEU A 73 -1.53 -8.50 20.49
N THR A 74 -0.34 -8.73 19.95
CA THR A 74 0.78 -9.43 20.61
C THR A 74 1.94 -8.50 20.93
N PHE A 75 2.02 -7.31 20.33
CA PHE A 75 3.10 -6.35 20.62
C PHE A 75 3.19 -6.02 22.13
N CYS A 76 2.05 -5.82 22.79
CA CYS A 76 1.98 -5.56 24.22
C CYS A 76 2.35 -6.76 25.11
N ASP A 77 2.48 -7.97 24.54
CA ASP A 77 2.98 -9.13 25.28
C ASP A 77 4.51 -9.04 25.51
N TYR A 78 5.21 -8.24 24.70
CA TYR A 78 6.68 -8.07 24.74
C TYR A 78 7.12 -6.69 25.22
N TYR A 79 6.30 -5.66 24.96
CA TYR A 79 6.61 -4.28 25.26
C TYR A 79 5.53 -3.64 26.14
N GLN A 80 5.96 -2.80 27.07
CA GLN A 80 5.08 -2.02 27.93
C GLN A 80 5.44 -0.54 27.88
N LEU A 81 4.44 0.31 28.08
CA LEU A 81 4.67 1.75 28.27
C LEU A 81 5.42 2.00 29.58
N ALA A 82 6.41 2.88 29.50
CA ALA A 82 7.14 3.40 30.66
C ALA A 82 6.24 4.32 31.50
N LYS A 83 6.78 4.83 32.61
CA LYS A 83 6.04 5.69 33.56
C LYS A 83 5.56 7.01 32.93
N ASP A 84 6.14 7.41 31.82
CA ASP A 84 5.75 8.59 31.04
C ASP A 84 4.51 8.37 30.16
N ASN A 85 4.01 7.12 30.08
CA ASN A 85 2.92 6.70 29.20
C ASN A 85 3.14 7.02 27.72
N MET A 86 4.39 7.29 27.31
CA MET A 86 4.75 7.72 25.96
C MET A 86 5.81 6.83 25.34
N THR A 87 6.74 6.29 26.15
CA THR A 87 7.88 5.54 25.63
C THR A 87 7.70 4.05 25.86
N TRP A 88 7.96 3.23 24.83
CA TRP A 88 7.87 1.78 24.91
C TRP A 88 9.19 1.17 25.39
N THR A 89 9.09 0.23 26.33
CA THR A 89 10.21 -0.51 26.89
C THR A 89 9.91 -2.00 26.87
N GLN A 90 10.89 -2.83 26.53
CA GLN A 90 10.72 -4.28 26.57
C GLN A 90 10.47 -4.74 28.01
N ILE A 91 9.51 -5.63 28.20
CA ILE A 91 9.19 -6.20 29.49
C ILE A 91 10.36 -7.08 29.95
N PRO A 92 10.98 -6.80 31.11
CA PRO A 92 12.10 -7.61 31.60
C PRO A 92 11.71 -9.07 31.79
N GLY A 93 12.51 -10.00 31.25
CA GLY A 93 12.29 -11.43 31.39
C GLY A 93 11.37 -12.07 30.33
N VAL A 94 10.80 -11.28 29.41
CA VAL A 94 10.06 -11.82 28.26
C VAL A 94 11.03 -12.13 27.12
N THR A 95 10.96 -13.36 26.61
CA THR A 95 11.75 -13.79 25.44
C THR A 95 11.05 -13.30 24.18
N LEU A 96 11.74 -12.54 23.33
CA LEU A 96 11.22 -12.13 22.03
C LEU A 96 11.08 -13.36 21.13
N PRO A 97 10.08 -13.40 20.24
CA PRO A 97 10.00 -14.45 19.25
C PRO A 97 11.23 -14.32 18.33
N SER A 98 12.21 -15.24 18.47
CA SER A 98 13.28 -15.36 17.49
C SER A 98 12.65 -15.59 16.10
N SER A 99 13.24 -15.01 15.05
CA SER A 99 12.81 -15.09 13.64
C SER A 99 12.49 -16.50 13.13
N GLU A 100 12.88 -17.56 13.86
CA GLU A 100 12.55 -18.96 13.57
C GLU A 100 11.10 -19.35 13.91
N ALA A 101 10.43 -18.69 14.87
CA ALA A 101 9.03 -18.97 15.21
C ALA A 101 8.03 -18.28 14.27
N ALA A 102 8.39 -17.12 13.71
CA ALA A 102 7.62 -16.47 12.64
C ALA A 102 7.71 -17.24 11.30
N ALA A 103 8.76 -18.04 11.11
CA ALA A 103 8.90 -18.95 9.97
C ALA A 103 7.96 -20.18 10.08
N ALA A 104 7.65 -20.65 11.29
CA ALA A 104 6.69 -21.75 11.49
C ALA A 104 5.24 -21.34 11.14
N ALA A 105 4.88 -20.05 11.29
CA ALA A 105 3.61 -19.51 10.80
C ALA A 105 3.57 -19.30 9.28
N ARG A 106 4.69 -19.52 8.58
CA ARG A 106 4.83 -19.41 7.11
C ARG A 106 4.88 -20.76 6.41
N GLN A 107 4.75 -21.87 7.13
CA GLN A 107 4.56 -23.20 6.53
C GLN A 107 3.08 -23.55 6.44
N HIS A 108 2.36 -22.93 5.52
CA HIS A 108 1.29 -23.63 4.80
C HIS A 108 1.05 -22.93 3.46
N ILE A 109 1.88 -23.30 2.48
CA ILE A 109 1.59 -23.61 1.07
C ILE A 109 2.96 -23.71 0.39
N VAL A 110 3.42 -24.94 0.20
CA VAL A 110 4.40 -25.30 -0.82
C VAL A 110 3.68 -26.32 -1.70
N ASP A 111 3.60 -26.05 -3.00
CA ASP A 111 3.11 -26.94 -4.05
C ASP A 111 1.65 -27.44 -3.96
N GLY A 112 0.69 -26.58 -3.60
CA GLY A 112 -0.72 -26.78 -3.97
C GLY A 112 -1.36 -28.12 -3.58
N VAL A 113 -0.91 -28.77 -2.51
CA VAL A 113 -1.47 -30.03 -2.01
C VAL A 113 -1.74 -29.93 -0.51
N ASP A 114 -3.01 -30.09 -0.15
CA ASP A 114 -3.46 -30.36 1.21
C ASP A 114 -3.24 -31.86 1.50
N THR A 115 -2.24 -32.17 2.35
CA THR A 115 -1.89 -33.56 2.70
C THR A 115 -2.85 -34.21 3.70
N GLU A 116 -3.93 -33.57 4.12
CA GLU A 116 -4.95 -34.20 4.97
C GLU A 116 -6.11 -34.79 4.15
N THR A 117 -6.44 -34.17 3.00
CA THR A 117 -7.66 -34.52 2.25
C THR A 117 -7.43 -35.05 0.84
N GLY A 118 -6.25 -34.84 0.24
CA GLY A 118 -5.87 -35.46 -1.02
C GLY A 118 -6.65 -34.98 -2.26
N GLU A 119 -7.25 -33.79 -2.25
CA GLU A 119 -7.83 -33.17 -3.45
C GLU A 119 -6.86 -32.20 -4.15
N VAL A 120 -6.86 -32.26 -5.48
CA VAL A 120 -6.03 -31.45 -6.38
C VAL A 120 -6.86 -30.26 -6.88
N LEU A 121 -6.36 -29.04 -6.70
CA LEU A 121 -6.86 -27.84 -7.38
C LEU A 121 -5.81 -27.42 -8.42
N GLU A 122 -6.11 -27.61 -9.70
CA GLU A 122 -5.33 -27.05 -10.79
C GLU A 122 -5.54 -25.52 -10.85
N ASP A 123 -4.47 -24.75 -10.74
CA ASP A 123 -4.35 -23.54 -11.56
C ASP A 123 -2.89 -23.28 -11.93
N HIS A 124 -2.72 -22.85 -13.17
CA HIS A 124 -1.50 -22.80 -13.94
C HIS A 124 -0.48 -21.82 -13.36
N THR A 125 0.65 -22.33 -12.88
CA THR A 125 1.86 -21.55 -12.61
C THR A 125 2.95 -21.95 -13.61
N GLU A 126 3.23 -21.09 -14.58
CA GLU A 126 4.39 -21.23 -15.46
C GLU A 126 5.67 -20.82 -14.72
N ASN A 127 6.37 -21.87 -14.27
CA ASN A 127 7.82 -22.09 -14.19
C ASN A 127 8.77 -20.96 -14.66
N PHE A 128 9.62 -20.48 -13.75
CA PHE A 128 11.01 -20.12 -14.08
C PHE A 128 11.97 -20.87 -13.16
N GLY A 129 12.89 -21.60 -13.80
CA GLY A 129 13.77 -22.59 -13.22
C GLY A 129 14.72 -22.08 -12.13
N ASN A 130 14.83 -22.91 -11.09
CA ASN A 130 15.91 -22.95 -10.12
C ASN A 130 17.17 -23.53 -10.78
N GLU A 131 18.17 -22.68 -11.07
CA GLU A 131 19.56 -23.14 -11.07
C GLU A 131 20.19 -22.83 -9.71
N SER A 132 20.51 -23.92 -9.02
CA SER A 132 21.17 -23.92 -7.73
C SER A 132 22.61 -23.44 -7.84
N ASN A 133 22.96 -22.38 -7.11
CA ASN A 133 24.33 -22.18 -6.66
C ASN A 133 24.34 -21.44 -5.32
N SER A 134 24.64 -22.15 -4.23
CA SER A 134 25.24 -21.56 -3.03
C SER A 134 26.73 -21.92 -3.04
N PRO A 135 27.65 -21.16 -2.43
CA PRO A 135 27.50 -19.94 -1.64
C PRO A 135 28.46 -18.81 -2.08
N ALA A 136 27.95 -17.62 -2.37
CA ALA A 136 28.78 -16.42 -2.44
C ALA A 136 28.03 -15.25 -1.83
N GLN A 137 28.69 -14.55 -0.91
CA GLN A 137 28.26 -13.27 -0.36
C GLN A 137 27.76 -12.34 -1.48
N ALA A 138 26.45 -12.14 -1.50
CA ALA A 138 25.85 -10.93 -2.01
C ALA A 138 24.81 -10.51 -0.98
N THR A 139 25.23 -9.67 -0.04
CA THR A 139 24.34 -8.83 0.75
C THR A 139 23.67 -7.86 -0.24
N ALA A 140 22.73 -8.35 -1.04
CA ALA A 140 21.83 -7.48 -1.75
C ALA A 140 20.94 -6.85 -0.67
N PRO A 141 20.93 -5.51 -0.52
CA PRO A 141 20.00 -4.88 0.40
C PRO A 141 18.57 -5.29 0.04
N ALA A 142 17.71 -5.46 1.05
CA ALA A 142 16.29 -5.69 0.82
C ALA A 142 15.76 -4.63 -0.18
N PRO A 143 14.91 -5.01 -1.14
CA PRO A 143 14.45 -4.09 -2.17
C PRO A 143 13.79 -2.88 -1.51
N GLU A 144 14.33 -1.69 -1.78
CA GLU A 144 13.78 -0.43 -1.30
C GLU A 144 12.47 -0.15 -2.06
N LEU A 145 11.34 -0.45 -1.41
CA LEU A 145 10.01 -0.22 -1.95
C LEU A 145 9.47 1.11 -1.42
N THR A 146 9.00 1.97 -2.34
CA THR A 146 8.32 3.22 -2.02
C THR A 146 6.81 3.05 -2.28
N VAL A 147 5.98 3.40 -1.31
CA VAL A 147 4.51 3.38 -1.47
C VAL A 147 4.08 4.44 -2.49
N VAL A 148 3.33 4.07 -3.52
CA VAL A 148 2.93 4.99 -4.59
C VAL A 148 2.07 6.13 -4.06
N ALA A 149 1.11 5.83 -3.19
CA ALA A 149 0.17 6.81 -2.64
C ALA A 149 0.82 7.96 -1.85
N THR A 150 2.04 7.77 -1.32
CA THR A 150 2.79 8.81 -0.58
C THR A 150 3.59 9.73 -1.50
N MET A 151 3.66 9.43 -2.80
CA MET A 151 4.42 10.20 -3.77
C MET A 151 3.63 11.44 -4.26
N PRO A 152 4.30 12.46 -4.82
CA PRO A 152 3.62 13.58 -5.47
C PRO A 152 2.69 13.10 -6.61
N LEU A 153 1.64 13.86 -6.91
CA LEU A 153 0.63 13.49 -7.91
C LEU A 153 1.24 13.06 -9.25
N ARG A 154 2.21 13.82 -9.76
CA ARG A 154 2.91 13.49 -11.01
C ARG A 154 3.54 12.09 -10.97
N HIS A 155 4.17 11.75 -9.85
CA HIS A 155 4.80 10.44 -9.67
C HIS A 155 3.77 9.32 -9.53
N ARG A 156 2.65 9.58 -8.85
CA ARG A 156 1.52 8.63 -8.74
C ARG A 156 0.95 8.30 -10.12
N VAL A 157 0.72 9.32 -10.94
CA VAL A 157 0.28 9.16 -12.34
C VAL A 157 1.29 8.34 -13.15
N LEU A 158 2.58 8.66 -13.01
CA LEU A 158 3.65 7.96 -13.73
C LEU A 158 3.84 6.51 -13.26
N ALA A 159 3.66 6.23 -11.97
CA ALA A 159 3.69 4.87 -11.44
C ALA A 159 2.62 4.01 -12.13
N GLN A 160 1.37 4.49 -12.19
CA GLN A 160 0.31 3.77 -12.89
C GLN A 160 0.52 3.73 -14.42
N TYR A 161 1.23 4.71 -14.98
CA TYR A 161 1.58 4.72 -16.40
C TYR A 161 2.57 3.61 -16.77
N ILE A 162 3.61 3.38 -15.96
CA ILE A 162 4.62 2.34 -16.18
C ILE A 162 4.16 0.94 -15.73
N GLY A 163 3.09 0.84 -14.96
CA GLY A 163 2.53 -0.44 -14.50
C GLY A 163 1.87 -1.28 -15.60
N GLU A 164 1.81 -0.82 -16.85
CA GLU A 164 1.29 -1.58 -18.01
C GLU A 164 -0.11 -2.21 -17.84
N GLY A 165 -0.95 -1.65 -16.96
CA GLY A 165 -2.28 -2.19 -16.66
C GLY A 165 -2.37 -2.87 -15.31
N GLU A 166 -1.23 -3.22 -14.70
CA GLU A 166 -1.15 -3.64 -13.31
C GLU A 166 -1.28 -2.44 -12.37
N TYR A 167 -1.92 -2.69 -11.23
CA TYR A 167 -2.08 -1.67 -10.20
C TYR A 167 -0.87 -1.65 -9.27
N LEU A 168 -0.03 -0.62 -9.40
CA LEU A 168 1.17 -0.50 -8.58
C LEU A 168 0.83 0.13 -7.23
N TYR A 169 0.94 -0.68 -6.16
CA TYR A 169 0.89 -0.20 -4.78
C TYR A 169 2.23 0.36 -4.32
N HIS A 170 3.32 -0.27 -4.78
CA HIS A 170 4.69 0.08 -4.44
C HIS A 170 5.53 0.17 -5.72
N VAL A 171 6.58 0.99 -5.66
CA VAL A 171 7.61 1.05 -6.70
C VAL A 171 8.97 0.77 -6.11
N ASP A 172 9.75 -0.08 -6.77
CA ASP A 172 11.15 -0.31 -6.40
C ASP A 172 12.06 0.84 -6.86
N ALA A 173 13.35 0.76 -6.51
CA ALA A 173 14.34 1.77 -6.90
C ALA A 173 14.48 1.97 -8.42
N SER A 174 14.30 0.91 -9.22
CA SER A 174 14.36 0.96 -10.68
C SER A 174 13.14 1.66 -11.27
N GLN A 175 11.94 1.26 -10.82
CA GLN A 175 10.67 1.87 -11.20
C GLN A 175 10.61 3.34 -10.77
N LYS A 176 11.11 3.68 -9.58
CA LYS A 176 11.24 5.06 -9.09
C LYS A 176 12.20 5.88 -9.95
N LYS A 177 13.33 5.30 -10.36
CA LYS A 177 14.26 5.96 -11.29
C LYS A 177 13.61 6.21 -12.64
N GLU A 178 12.80 5.28 -13.14
CA GLU A 178 12.06 5.44 -14.38
C GLU A 178 10.99 6.53 -14.28
N ILE A 179 10.25 6.59 -13.16
CA ILE A 179 9.30 7.69 -12.88
C ILE A 179 10.02 9.05 -12.92
N LEU A 180 11.17 9.16 -12.25
CA LEU A 180 11.95 10.40 -12.25
C LEU A 180 12.45 10.75 -13.65
N ARG A 181 12.89 9.75 -14.43
CA ARG A 181 13.31 9.93 -15.83
C ARG A 181 12.16 10.46 -16.68
N LEU A 182 10.97 9.86 -16.58
CA LEU A 182 9.78 10.28 -17.31
C LEU A 182 9.28 11.65 -16.90
N GLU A 183 9.39 12.02 -15.61
CA GLU A 183 9.02 13.36 -15.16
C GLU A 183 9.93 14.44 -15.76
N MET A 184 11.23 14.16 -15.82
CA MET A 184 12.25 15.07 -16.38
C MET A 184 12.27 15.11 -17.91
N ASP A 185 11.68 14.12 -18.58
CA ASP A 185 11.57 14.06 -20.03
C ASP A 185 10.48 15.02 -20.54
N THR A 186 10.87 16.28 -20.75
CA THR A 186 9.98 17.33 -21.26
C THR A 186 9.66 17.19 -22.74
N ASP A 187 10.41 16.37 -23.48
CA ASP A 187 10.20 16.13 -24.91
C ASP A 187 9.11 15.08 -25.15
N ASN A 188 8.82 14.23 -24.16
CA ASN A 188 7.70 13.30 -24.18
C ASN A 188 6.35 14.00 -24.04
N SER A 189 5.83 14.51 -25.16
CA SER A 189 4.56 15.25 -25.22
C SER A 189 3.37 14.45 -24.71
N TYR A 190 3.36 13.12 -24.86
CA TYR A 190 2.28 12.27 -24.36
C TYR A 190 2.23 12.32 -22.83
N VAL A 191 3.36 12.04 -22.19
CA VAL A 191 3.49 12.04 -20.72
C VAL A 191 3.24 13.44 -20.18
N GLN A 192 3.80 14.49 -20.80
CA GLN A 192 3.57 15.86 -20.37
C GLN A 192 2.10 16.26 -20.48
N ASN A 193 1.41 15.89 -21.56
CA ASN A 193 -0.03 16.19 -21.70
C ASN A 193 -0.87 15.46 -20.65
N LEU A 194 -0.56 14.20 -20.33
CA LEU A 194 -1.22 13.46 -19.25
C LEU A 194 -1.00 14.12 -17.89
N LEU A 195 0.24 14.48 -17.56
CA LEU A 195 0.59 15.13 -16.29
C LEU A 195 -0.06 16.51 -16.15
N LEU A 196 0.00 17.33 -17.20
CA LEU A 196 -0.66 18.63 -17.22
C LEU A 196 -2.17 18.50 -17.09
N ALA A 197 -2.78 17.54 -17.75
CA ALA A 197 -4.22 17.32 -17.64
C ALA A 197 -4.63 16.88 -16.23
N ALA A 198 -3.87 15.98 -15.60
CA ALA A 198 -4.08 15.57 -14.21
C ALA A 198 -4.01 16.76 -13.23
N GLU A 199 -3.05 17.67 -13.41
CA GLU A 199 -2.92 18.88 -12.57
C GLU A 199 -4.04 19.91 -12.79
N ASN A 200 -4.63 19.94 -14.00
CA ASN A 200 -5.69 20.89 -14.35
C ASN A 200 -7.10 20.43 -13.93
N VAL A 201 -7.29 19.17 -13.56
CA VAL A 201 -8.60 18.63 -13.18
C VAL A 201 -8.66 18.45 -11.66
N GLU A 202 -9.43 19.32 -10.99
CA GLU A 202 -9.57 19.30 -9.52
C GLU A 202 -10.03 17.95 -8.95
N ALA A 203 -10.93 17.26 -9.66
CA ALA A 203 -11.39 15.94 -9.26
C ALA A 203 -10.25 14.90 -9.32
N PHE A 204 -9.36 15.02 -10.31
CA PHE A 204 -8.18 14.16 -10.44
C PHE A 204 -7.20 14.38 -9.29
N LYS A 205 -6.93 15.65 -8.93
CA LYS A 205 -6.02 15.98 -7.83
C LYS A 205 -6.46 15.41 -6.48
N LYS A 206 -7.76 15.15 -6.31
CA LYS A 206 -8.37 14.55 -5.12
C LYS A 206 -8.66 13.05 -5.29
N ALA A 207 -8.30 12.47 -6.43
CA ALA A 207 -8.60 11.09 -6.73
C ALA A 207 -7.82 10.14 -5.82
N ILE A 208 -8.53 9.10 -5.37
CA ILE A 208 -7.90 7.96 -4.70
C ILE A 208 -7.05 7.18 -5.71
N GLU A 209 -6.08 6.43 -5.22
CA GLU A 209 -5.09 5.75 -6.07
C GLU A 209 -5.74 4.77 -7.07
N HIS A 210 -6.82 4.10 -6.67
CA HIS A 210 -7.60 3.25 -7.58
C HIS A 210 -8.17 4.02 -8.77
N ASP A 211 -8.71 5.23 -8.55
CA ASP A 211 -9.26 6.05 -9.63
C ASP A 211 -8.16 6.57 -10.56
N ILE A 212 -6.99 6.95 -10.01
CA ILE A 212 -5.80 7.33 -10.80
C ILE A 212 -5.37 6.17 -11.71
N HIS A 213 -5.29 4.96 -11.17
CA HIS A 213 -4.95 3.78 -11.96
C HIS A 213 -5.95 3.54 -13.09
N LYS A 214 -7.25 3.55 -12.79
CA LYS A 214 -8.30 3.29 -13.80
C LYS A 214 -8.29 4.34 -14.90
N ILE A 215 -8.16 5.62 -14.55
CA ILE A 215 -8.20 6.70 -15.55
C ILE A 215 -6.92 6.75 -16.37
N VAL A 216 -5.74 6.49 -15.80
CA VAL A 216 -4.48 6.44 -16.56
C VAL A 216 -4.52 5.32 -17.60
N ASN A 217 -5.01 4.14 -17.20
CA ASN A 217 -5.20 3.03 -18.14
C ASN A 217 -6.29 3.32 -19.18
N ALA A 218 -7.36 4.00 -18.81
CA ALA A 218 -8.38 4.45 -19.76
C ALA A 218 -7.79 5.41 -20.80
N VAL A 219 -6.97 6.39 -20.40
CA VAL A 219 -6.27 7.31 -21.31
C VAL A 219 -5.38 6.53 -22.27
N LYS A 220 -4.54 5.59 -21.77
CA LYS A 220 -3.68 4.75 -22.63
C LYS A 220 -4.46 3.89 -23.61
N LYS A 221 -5.68 3.50 -23.25
CA LYS A 221 -6.57 2.69 -24.11
C LYS A 221 -7.26 3.52 -25.19
N ILE A 222 -7.67 4.74 -24.86
CA ILE A 222 -8.33 5.67 -25.80
C ILE A 222 -7.29 6.30 -26.74
N PHE A 223 -6.11 6.62 -26.19
CA PHE A 223 -5.00 7.24 -26.90
C PHE A 223 -3.77 6.33 -26.75
N PRO A 224 -3.57 5.39 -27.68
CA PRO A 224 -2.40 4.51 -27.65
C PRO A 224 -1.10 5.31 -27.68
N VAL A 225 -0.09 4.86 -26.91
CA VAL A 225 1.20 5.55 -26.75
C VAL A 225 2.00 5.57 -28.06
N ASP A 226 1.83 4.56 -28.90
CA ASP A 226 2.41 4.43 -30.25
C ASP A 226 1.58 5.16 -31.32
N GLY A 227 0.44 5.74 -30.95
CA GLY A 227 -0.44 6.48 -31.84
C GLY A 227 -0.13 7.97 -31.92
N LYS A 228 -1.10 8.73 -32.45
CA LYS A 228 -1.04 10.19 -32.45
C LYS A 228 -1.18 10.70 -31.01
N THR A 229 -0.21 11.50 -30.56
CA THR A 229 -0.27 12.16 -29.25
C THR A 229 -1.57 12.98 -29.13
N PRO A 230 -2.39 12.74 -28.09
CA PRO A 230 -3.62 13.49 -27.89
C PRO A 230 -3.30 14.95 -27.52
N GLU A 231 -4.14 15.87 -27.98
CA GLU A 231 -4.05 17.28 -27.58
C GLU A 231 -4.38 17.42 -26.09
N LEU A 232 -3.69 18.32 -25.39
CA LEU A 232 -3.89 18.56 -23.96
C LEU A 232 -5.36 18.83 -23.60
N ALA A 233 -6.04 19.66 -24.42
CA ALA A 233 -7.44 20.00 -24.20
C ALA A 233 -8.36 18.76 -24.26
N THR A 234 -8.08 17.83 -25.19
CA THR A 234 -8.83 16.57 -25.34
C THR A 234 -8.64 15.68 -24.11
N VAL A 235 -7.41 15.57 -23.60
CA VAL A 235 -7.14 14.79 -22.37
C VAL A 235 -7.84 15.42 -21.17
N ILE A 236 -7.79 16.75 -21.00
CA ILE A 236 -8.50 17.46 -19.92
C ILE A 236 -10.01 17.21 -20.02
N GLN A 237 -10.58 17.29 -21.22
CA GLN A 237 -12.01 17.05 -21.43
C GLN A 237 -12.39 15.62 -21.03
N PHE A 238 -11.65 14.62 -21.49
CA PHE A 238 -11.88 13.23 -21.11
C PHE A 238 -11.81 13.03 -19.59
N LEU A 239 -10.78 13.58 -18.94
CA LEU A 239 -10.60 13.48 -17.49
C LEU A 239 -11.79 14.08 -16.72
N LYS A 240 -12.28 15.26 -17.13
CA LYS A 240 -13.47 15.87 -16.52
C LYS A 240 -14.69 14.98 -16.68
N THR A 241 -14.97 14.54 -17.90
CA THR A 241 -16.11 13.66 -18.18
C THR A 241 -16.03 12.34 -17.41
N TRP A 242 -14.83 11.76 -17.26
CA TRP A 242 -14.61 10.56 -16.47
C TRP A 242 -15.04 10.70 -15.00
N PHE A 243 -14.69 11.82 -14.37
CA PHE A 243 -15.05 12.08 -12.97
C PHE A 243 -16.50 12.51 -12.79
N GLU A 244 -17.12 13.11 -13.81
CA GLU A 244 -18.56 13.43 -13.83
C GLU A 244 -19.42 12.19 -14.10
N THR A 245 -18.87 11.16 -14.74
CA THR A 245 -19.56 9.91 -15.06
C THR A 245 -19.61 8.98 -13.85
N GLU A 246 -20.76 8.35 -13.62
CA GLU A 246 -20.92 7.35 -12.57
C GLU A 246 -19.93 6.18 -12.75
N HIS A 247 -19.45 5.64 -11.64
CA HIS A 247 -18.42 4.59 -11.66
C HIS A 247 -18.82 3.38 -12.52
N ILE A 248 -20.11 3.03 -12.54
CA ILE A 248 -20.66 1.91 -13.33
C ILE A 248 -20.57 2.15 -14.85
N ASP A 249 -20.63 3.41 -15.29
CA ASP A 249 -20.70 3.79 -16.70
C ASP A 249 -19.34 4.21 -17.28
N ARG A 250 -18.32 4.39 -16.44
CA ARG A 250 -16.96 4.71 -16.87
C ARG A 250 -16.41 3.72 -17.89
N GLY A 251 -16.74 2.43 -17.77
CA GLY A 251 -16.35 1.42 -18.76
C GLY A 251 -17.01 1.59 -20.13
N LEU A 252 -18.24 2.13 -20.18
CA LEU A 252 -18.92 2.49 -21.42
C LEU A 252 -18.30 3.74 -22.02
N LEU A 253 -18.02 4.76 -21.20
CA LEU A 253 -17.35 5.99 -21.61
C LEU A 253 -16.03 5.71 -22.34
N VAL A 254 -15.18 4.78 -21.84
CA VAL A 254 -13.94 4.40 -22.54
C VAL A 254 -14.22 3.90 -23.96
N LYS A 255 -15.25 3.06 -24.13
CA LYS A 255 -15.59 2.48 -25.43
C LYS A 255 -16.13 3.51 -26.41
N GLU A 256 -16.80 4.55 -25.92
CA GLU A 256 -17.30 5.64 -26.76
C GLU A 256 -16.19 6.54 -27.26
N TRP A 257 -15.19 6.79 -26.40
CA TRP A 257 -14.03 7.63 -26.72
C TRP A 257 -12.97 6.93 -27.57
N ALA A 258 -12.83 5.61 -27.47
CA ALA A 258 -11.85 4.84 -28.23
C ALA A 258 -12.25 4.57 -29.70
N LYS A 259 -13.18 5.34 -30.26
CA LYS A 259 -13.66 5.24 -31.65
C LYS A 259 -12.93 6.21 -32.57
#